data_AF-A0A1Y5DP36-F1
#
_entry.id   AF-A0A1Y5DP36-F1
#
_cell.length_a   1.000
_cell.length_b   1.000
_cell.length_c   1.000
_cell.angle_alpha   90.00
_cell.angle_beta   90.00
_cell.angle_gamma   90.00
#
_symmetry.space_group_name_H-M   'P 1'
#
loop_
_entity.id
_entity.type
_entity.pdbx_description
1 polymer ?
#
loop_
_entity_poly.entity_id
_entity_poly.type
_entity_poly.pdbx_seq_one_letter_code
_entity_poly.pdbx_strand_id
1 'polypeptide(L)'
;MKKRNVLAILVAGTLANLTFNLQAAEKSAAYKQGKKIYKSQCAACHQKKGQGIPGVFPPLAGSDYLLADKERAIKVPSQEKSLLTAKTIIQACLHLVI
;
A
#
# COMPACT_ATOMS: atom_id res chain seq x y z
N MET A 1 38.14 16.97 18.38
CA MET A 1 36.73 17.01 17.92
C MET A 1 36.45 16.31 16.58
N LYS A 2 37.45 15.79 15.83
CA LYS A 2 37.26 15.26 14.46
C LYS A 2 36.87 13.77 14.34
N LYS A 3 37.29 12.92 15.28
CA LYS A 3 37.14 11.45 15.16
C LYS A 3 35.83 10.89 15.74
N ARG A 4 35.32 11.51 16.81
CA ARG A 4 34.05 11.12 17.46
C ARG A 4 32.83 11.44 16.59
N ASN A 5 32.85 12.54 15.84
CA ASN A 5 31.75 12.91 14.93
C ASN A 5 31.71 12.04 13.67
N VAL A 6 32.87 11.62 13.15
CA VAL A 6 32.95 10.72 11.99
C VAL A 6 32.41 9.33 12.32
N LEU A 7 32.72 8.80 13.51
CA LEU A 7 32.21 7.52 13.95
C LEU A 7 30.67 7.53 14.11
N ALA A 8 30.11 8.63 14.63
CA ALA A 8 28.66 8.77 14.79
C ALA A 8 27.91 8.82 13.43
N ILE A 9 28.47 9.50 12.42
CA ILE A 9 27.89 9.59 11.08
C ILE A 9 27.88 8.22 10.39
N LEU A 10 28.96 7.45 10.52
CA LEU A 10 29.05 6.11 9.93
C LEU A 10 28.03 5.14 10.53
N VAL A 11 27.85 5.17 11.86
CA VAL A 11 26.87 4.32 12.55
C VAL A 11 25.42 4.72 12.21
N ALA A 12 25.12 6.03 12.14
CA ALA A 12 23.79 6.51 11.74
C ALA A 12 23.47 6.17 10.27
N GLY A 13 24.46 6.25 9.37
CA GLY A 13 24.31 5.91 7.97
C GLY A 13 24.01 4.42 7.75
N THR A 14 24.68 3.51 8.45
CA THR A 14 24.41 2.07 8.33
C THR A 14 23.03 1.70 8.90
N LEU A 15 22.63 2.28 10.04
CA LEU A 15 21.30 2.09 10.62
C LEU A 15 20.18 2.60 9.70
N ALA A 16 20.35 3.77 9.06
CA ALA A 16 19.37 4.32 8.12
C ALA A 16 19.20 3.46 6.85
N ASN A 17 20.29 2.87 6.35
CA ASN A 17 20.21 1.94 5.22
C ASN A 17 19.46 0.66 5.61
N LEU A 18 19.71 0.14 6.81
CA LEU A 18 19.05 -1.08 7.29
C LEU A 18 17.53 -0.86 7.45
N THR A 19 17.10 0.26 8.04
CA THR A 19 15.67 0.58 8.20
C THR A 19 14.96 0.80 6.88
N PHE A 20 15.60 1.45 5.89
CA PHE A 20 15.04 1.63 4.55
C PHE A 20 14.79 0.28 3.85
N ASN A 21 15.73 -0.66 3.95
CA ASN A 21 15.59 -1.99 3.36
C ASN A 21 14.46 -2.80 4.02
N LEU A 22 14.30 -2.73 5.35
CA LEU A 22 13.19 -3.37 6.05
C LEU A 22 11.83 -2.81 5.58
N GLN A 23 11.72 -1.49 5.43
CA GLN A 23 10.48 -0.85 4.98
C GLN A 23 10.11 -1.23 3.54
N ALA A 24 11.09 -1.38 2.66
CA ALA A 24 10.86 -1.86 1.29
C ALA A 24 10.36 -3.31 1.27
N ALA A 25 10.93 -4.18 2.12
CA ALA A 25 10.50 -5.56 2.26
C ALA A 25 9.05 -5.66 2.75
N GLU A 26 8.70 -4.92 3.81
CA GLU A 26 7.34 -4.86 4.37
C GLU A 26 6.31 -4.38 3.34
N LYS A 27 6.61 -3.30 2.61
CA LYS A 27 5.72 -2.78 1.55
C LYS A 27 5.50 -3.80 0.44
N SER A 28 6.54 -4.56 0.08
CA SER A 28 6.41 -5.63 -0.92
C SER A 28 5.55 -6.80 -0.42
N ALA A 29 5.62 -7.13 0.86
CA ALA A 29 4.78 -8.16 1.48
C ALA A 29 3.32 -7.71 1.52
N ALA A 30 3.07 -6.46 1.93
CA ALA A 30 1.76 -5.84 1.93
C ALA A 30 1.10 -5.84 0.54
N TYR A 31 1.89 -5.57 -0.51
CA TYR A 31 1.43 -5.64 -1.90
C TYR A 31 0.99 -7.05 -2.28
N LYS A 32 1.79 -8.07 -1.95
CA LYS A 32 1.48 -9.45 -2.31
C LYS A 32 0.18 -9.90 -1.63
N GLN A 33 0.00 -9.50 -0.38
CA GLN A 33 -1.22 -9.76 0.38
C GLN A 33 -2.42 -9.02 -0.20
N GLY A 34 -2.29 -7.73 -0.50
CA GLY A 34 -3.34 -6.95 -1.15
C GLY A 34 -3.77 -7.54 -2.49
N LYS A 35 -2.82 -7.99 -3.30
CA LYS A 35 -3.09 -8.69 -4.57
C LYS A 35 -3.86 -9.99 -4.37
N LYS A 36 -3.56 -10.76 -3.32
CA LYS A 36 -4.30 -12.00 -3.00
C LYS A 36 -5.75 -11.66 -2.64
N ILE A 37 -5.95 -10.70 -1.74
CA ILE A 37 -7.27 -10.24 -1.29
C ILE A 37 -8.09 -9.72 -2.47
N TYR A 38 -7.48 -8.86 -3.30
CA TYR A 38 -8.11 -8.32 -4.50
C TYR A 38 -8.65 -9.42 -5.41
N LYS A 39 -7.82 -10.43 -5.71
CA LYS A 39 -8.22 -11.56 -6.54
C LYS A 39 -9.35 -12.38 -5.93
N SER A 40 -9.36 -12.55 -4.60
CA SER A 40 -10.36 -13.39 -3.92
C SER A 40 -11.69 -12.69 -3.67
N GLN A 41 -11.69 -11.37 -3.46
CA GLN A 41 -12.85 -10.66 -2.93
C GLN A 41 -13.34 -9.52 -3.84
N CYS A 42 -12.42 -8.83 -4.52
CA CYS A 42 -12.75 -7.60 -5.24
C CYS A 42 -12.92 -7.84 -6.75
N ALA A 43 -12.13 -8.76 -7.31
CA ALA A 43 -12.06 -9.01 -8.75
C ALA A 43 -13.36 -9.57 -9.34
N ALA A 44 -14.22 -10.17 -8.51
CA ALA A 44 -15.54 -10.65 -8.94
C ALA A 44 -16.42 -9.51 -9.49
N CYS A 45 -16.38 -8.33 -8.85
CA CYS A 45 -17.17 -7.17 -9.25
C CYS A 45 -16.32 -6.17 -10.06
N HIS A 46 -15.12 -5.85 -9.56
CA HIS A 46 -14.24 -4.84 -10.17
C HIS A 46 -13.34 -5.38 -11.29
N GLN A 47 -13.54 -6.64 -11.70
CA GLN A 47 -12.80 -7.32 -12.75
C GLN A 47 -11.32 -7.58 -12.43
N LYS A 48 -10.65 -8.38 -13.26
CA LYS A 48 -9.27 -8.86 -12.99
C LYS A 48 -8.23 -7.74 -12.91
N LYS A 49 -8.40 -6.65 -13.67
CA LYS A 49 -7.47 -5.53 -13.73
C LYS A 49 -8.03 -4.26 -13.09
N GLY A 50 -9.17 -4.32 -12.41
CA GLY A 50 -9.78 -3.13 -11.81
C GLY A 50 -10.51 -2.23 -12.80
N GLN A 51 -10.82 -2.70 -14.00
CA GLN A 51 -11.55 -1.91 -14.99
C GLN A 51 -13.04 -1.73 -14.66
N GLY A 52 -13.59 -2.53 -13.74
CA GLY A 52 -15.02 -2.51 -13.43
C GLY A 52 -15.91 -2.90 -14.60
N ILE A 53 -17.21 -2.60 -14.48
CA ILE A 53 -18.23 -2.77 -15.51
C ILE A 53 -18.96 -1.43 -15.63
N PRO A 54 -18.88 -0.73 -16.79
CA PRO A 54 -19.54 0.56 -16.97
C PRO A 54 -21.02 0.53 -16.59
N GLY A 55 -21.46 1.51 -15.79
CA GLY A 55 -22.84 1.62 -15.32
C GLY A 55 -23.24 0.67 -14.17
N VAL A 56 -22.37 -0.25 -13.75
CA VAL A 56 -22.68 -1.22 -12.67
C VAL A 56 -21.63 -1.20 -11.57
N PHE A 57 -20.36 -1.45 -11.92
CA PHE A 57 -19.25 -1.45 -10.96
C PHE A 57 -18.17 -0.46 -11.40
N PRO A 58 -17.83 0.54 -10.59
CA PRO A 58 -16.85 1.53 -10.98
C PRO A 58 -15.45 0.92 -11.16
N PRO A 59 -14.61 1.50 -12.04
CA PRO A 59 -13.21 1.11 -12.13
C PRO A 59 -12.48 1.48 -10.84
N LEU A 60 -11.54 0.63 -10.44
CA LEU A 60 -10.55 0.92 -9.41
C LEU A 60 -9.20 1.32 -10.05
N ALA A 61 -8.91 0.82 -11.26
CA ALA A 61 -7.75 1.23 -12.02
C ALA A 61 -7.92 2.68 -12.49
N GLY A 62 -6.95 3.55 -12.17
CA GLY A 62 -6.99 4.98 -12.53
C GLY A 62 -8.13 5.76 -11.89
N SER A 63 -8.80 5.23 -10.86
CA SER A 63 -9.95 5.88 -10.24
C SER A 63 -9.55 7.18 -9.54
N ASP A 64 -10.08 8.30 -10.04
CA ASP A 64 -9.99 9.62 -9.41
C ASP A 64 -10.50 9.60 -7.96
N TYR A 65 -11.60 8.90 -7.70
CA TYR A 65 -12.19 8.75 -6.37
C TYR A 65 -11.23 8.09 -5.36
N LEU A 66 -10.53 7.03 -5.77
CA LEU A 66 -9.52 6.36 -4.94
C LEU A 66 -8.24 7.20 -4.80
N LEU A 67 -7.83 7.87 -5.88
CA LEU A 67 -6.61 8.66 -5.90
C LEU A 67 -6.74 9.93 -5.04
N ALA A 68 -7.90 10.56 -5.05
CA ALA A 68 -8.21 11.78 -4.31
C ALA A 68 -8.19 11.56 -2.79
N ASP A 69 -8.66 10.41 -2.30
CA ASP A 69 -8.68 10.12 -0.86
C ASP A 69 -8.69 8.60 -0.59
N LYS A 70 -7.53 8.09 -0.21
CA LYS A 70 -7.33 6.66 0.08
C LYS A 70 -7.90 6.25 1.42
N GLU A 71 -7.94 7.15 2.40
CA GLU A 71 -8.47 6.86 3.72
C GLU A 71 -9.99 6.69 3.65
N ARG A 72 -10.67 7.47 2.82
CA ARG A 72 -12.07 7.25 2.48
C ARG A 72 -12.27 5.88 1.81
N ALA A 73 -11.41 5.54 0.85
CA ALA A 73 -11.50 4.24 0.16
C ALA A 73 -11.25 3.04 1.07
N ILE A 74 -10.42 3.18 2.11
CA ILE A 74 -10.19 2.16 3.14
C ILE A 74 -11.45 1.87 3.94
N LYS A 75 -12.25 2.90 4.24
CA LYS A 75 -13.45 2.80 5.08
C LYS A 75 -14.65 2.14 4.39
N VAL A 76 -14.70 2.19 3.06
CA VAL A 76 -15.80 1.64 2.26
C VAL A 76 -15.92 0.12 2.40
N PRO A 77 -14.87 -0.69 2.18
CA PRO A 77 -14.94 -2.13 2.37
C PRO A 77 -14.85 -2.56 3.85
N SER A 78 -14.46 -1.67 4.77
CA SER A 78 -14.11 -2.03 6.16
C SER A 78 -15.20 -1.74 7.19
N GLN A 79 -16.48 -1.76 6.82
CA GLN A 79 -17.57 -1.62 7.80
C GLN A 79 -17.63 -2.79 8.80
N GLU A 80 -16.85 -3.85 8.57
CA GLU A 80 -16.65 -4.89 9.58
C GLU A 80 -15.17 -5.23 9.76
N LYS A 81 -14.67 -4.92 10.96
CA LYS A 81 -13.45 -5.42 11.61
C LYS A 81 -12.08 -4.85 11.16
N SER A 82 -11.48 -4.17 12.14
CA SER A 82 -10.05 -3.87 12.31
C SER A 82 -9.47 -2.78 11.41
N LEU A 83 -9.45 -1.56 11.95
CA LEU A 83 -8.76 -0.39 11.41
C LEU A 83 -7.26 -0.59 11.11
N LEU A 84 -6.65 -1.67 11.60
CA LEU A 84 -5.20 -1.87 11.57
C LEU A 84 -4.72 -2.69 10.35
N THR A 85 -5.56 -3.54 9.77
CA THR A 85 -5.20 -4.38 8.60
C THR A 85 -5.46 -3.68 7.26
N ALA A 86 -6.41 -2.75 7.19
CA ALA A 86 -6.81 -2.11 5.94
C ALA A 86 -5.86 -0.99 5.47
N LYS A 87 -5.19 -0.29 6.41
CA LYS A 87 -4.17 0.74 6.09
C LYS A 87 -2.97 0.17 5.32
N THR A 88 -2.57 -1.07 5.63
CA THR A 88 -1.41 -1.72 5.01
C THR A 88 -1.72 -2.23 3.60
N ILE A 89 -2.96 -2.65 3.34
CA ILE A 89 -3.37 -3.23 2.05
C ILE A 89 -3.57 -2.18 0.96
N ILE A 90 -4.16 -1.02 1.28
CA ILE A 90 -4.46 0.01 0.26
C ILE A 90 -3.23 0.87 -0.08
N GLN A 91 -2.30 1.10 0.86
CA GLN A 91 -1.03 1.78 0.57
C GLN A 91 -0.16 1.00 -0.45
N ALA A 92 -0.33 -0.32 -0.49
CA ALA A 92 0.37 -1.20 -1.41
C ALA A 92 -0.30 -1.28 -2.80
N CYS A 93 -1.63 -1.15 -2.87
CA CYS A 93 -2.37 -1.06 -4.14
C CYS A 93 -2.19 0.28 -4.85
N LEU A 94 -1.83 1.36 -4.14
CA LEU A 94 -1.63 2.66 -4.80
C LEU A 94 -0.36 2.71 -5.68
N HIS A 95 0.69 1.99 -5.30
CA HIS A 95 1.96 1.92 -6.06
C HIS A 95 1.90 0.96 -7.25
N LEU A 96 0.71 0.46 -7.59
CA LEU A 96 0.45 -0.43 -8.72
C LEU A 96 -0.16 0.27 -9.93
N VAL A 97 -0.67 1.48 -9.72
CA VAL A 97 -1.56 2.17 -10.66
C VAL A 97 -1.03 3.57 -10.98
N ILE A 98 0.12 3.94 -10.41
CA ILE A 98 0.98 5.08 -10.79
C ILE A 98 2.38 4.50 -10.96
#